data_AF-A0A1G2XXV1-F1
#
_entry.id   AF-A0A1G2XXV1-F1
#
_cell.length_a   1.000
_cell.length_b   1.000
_cell.length_c   1.000
_cell.angle_alpha   90.00
_cell.angle_beta   90.00
_cell.angle_gamma   90.00
#
_symmetry.space_group_name_H-M   'P 1'
#
loop_
_entity.id
_entity.type
_entity.pdbx_description
1 polymer ?
#
loop_
_entity_poly.entity_id
_entity_poly.type
_entity_poly.pdbx_seq_one_letter_code
_entity_poly.pdbx_strand_id
1 'polypeptide(L)'
;MKTHDIQGMYSGLPLFRKIQLIQAFIEDCHFCDNGIAYSMLYDGTYGDIGIWKREYFEGQSVGPYDACGWMNNENSTFFSGMYLQSQVYRYQVTGDSQALEECRRGFNSIRKISDLAGKERFGWLSKPFGMQCSNTSSPDQNLNAINGMLAFLPYASAEEVNWIHQIIPAIARCWHKMNYTIEFDGRRWDMRSDIGHMKIFYAFNEVAHKITDGIEFQNEANQLLKKYDDINENSASLFDTHAQRYPDYFSDWRLVTEFAGATALFASQTVQILAHVHNDRASKYLAGLQRAIQHSLIGFNKDYYAHYYMTEVKNFCGKYIWRPLNLEWRCNPVIADHIKKSTCALSEYPHRIYWFDATSRIPLIYLMYLNLGGCRLPYIEQIVLEIMGRLDFARLHWMVDRDGDQFIPELTYMHYTLTSEMPNYIAAYWLGKKFSLWD
;
A
#
# COMPACT_ATOMS: atom_id res chain seq x y z
N MET A 1 -7.38 22.45 11.52
CA MET A 1 -7.19 23.15 10.23
C MET A 1 -8.51 23.03 9.47
N LYS A 2 -8.91 23.89 8.52
CA LYS A 2 -10.18 23.61 7.80
C LYS A 2 -9.89 22.64 6.66
N THR A 3 -10.81 21.72 6.38
CA THR A 3 -10.74 20.78 5.25
C THR A 3 -10.38 21.45 3.91
N HIS A 4 -10.74 22.72 3.71
CA HIS A 4 -10.38 23.48 2.51
C HIS A 4 -8.88 23.80 2.37
N ASP A 5 -8.08 23.72 3.43
CA ASP A 5 -6.66 24.09 3.39
C ASP A 5 -5.84 23.09 2.56
N ILE A 6 -6.25 21.81 2.50
CA ILE A 6 -5.57 20.79 1.68
C ILE A 6 -5.84 20.97 0.18
N GLN A 7 -7.02 21.48 -0.19
CA GLN A 7 -7.36 21.81 -1.59
C GLN A 7 -6.49 22.97 -2.11
N GLY A 8 -6.06 23.85 -1.20
CA GLY A 8 -5.07 24.90 -1.46
C GLY A 8 -3.63 24.40 -1.59
N MET A 9 -3.37 23.08 -1.52
CA MET A 9 -2.02 22.53 -1.68
C MET A 9 -1.61 22.51 -3.15
N TYR A 10 -0.80 23.49 -3.55
CA TYR A 10 -0.23 23.58 -4.90
C TYR A 10 1.29 23.29 -4.91
N SER A 11 1.81 22.99 -6.09
CA SER A 11 3.20 22.54 -6.30
C SER A 11 4.27 23.55 -5.84
N GLY A 12 3.95 24.84 -5.79
CA GLY A 12 4.87 25.91 -5.35
C GLY A 12 5.05 26.06 -3.84
N LEU A 13 4.25 25.39 -2.99
CA LEU A 13 4.45 25.44 -1.54
C LEU A 13 5.77 24.74 -1.13
N PRO A 14 6.45 25.20 -0.06
CA PRO A 14 7.58 24.45 0.49
C PRO A 14 7.16 23.04 0.88
N LEU A 15 8.02 22.04 0.62
CA LEU A 15 7.72 20.63 0.88
C LEU A 15 7.28 20.40 2.35
N PHE A 16 7.99 20.99 3.31
CA PHE A 16 7.60 20.90 4.72
C PHE A 16 6.16 21.36 4.96
N ARG A 17 5.75 22.47 4.34
CA ARG A 17 4.38 22.99 4.49
C ARG A 17 3.36 22.04 3.89
N LYS A 18 3.64 21.43 2.73
CA LYS A 18 2.78 20.41 2.12
C LYS A 18 2.60 19.22 3.05
N ILE A 19 3.68 18.72 3.65
CA ILE A 19 3.64 17.59 4.58
C ILE A 19 2.86 17.96 5.85
N GLN A 20 3.01 19.17 6.38
CA GLN A 20 2.17 19.64 7.49
C GLN A 20 0.68 19.68 7.13
N LEU A 21 0.33 20.11 5.91
CA LEU A 21 -1.06 20.12 5.45
C LEU A 21 -1.61 18.69 5.35
N ILE A 22 -0.87 17.77 4.71
CA ILE A 22 -1.27 16.36 4.58
C ILE A 22 -1.44 15.72 5.96
N GLN A 23 -0.50 15.97 6.88
CA GLN A 23 -0.54 15.39 8.21
C GLN A 23 -1.73 15.93 9.02
N ALA A 24 -1.92 17.25 9.06
CA ALA A 24 -3.07 17.84 9.74
C ALA A 24 -4.40 17.37 9.14
N PHE A 25 -4.46 17.21 7.82
CA PHE A 25 -5.63 16.66 7.14
C PHE A 25 -5.94 15.22 7.57
N ILE A 26 -4.92 14.35 7.65
CA ILE A 26 -5.07 12.98 8.15
C ILE A 26 -5.55 12.99 9.61
N GLU A 27 -4.90 13.78 10.47
CA GLU A 27 -5.24 13.90 11.88
C GLU A 27 -6.67 14.41 12.09
N ASP A 28 -7.15 15.33 11.26
CA ASP A 28 -8.47 15.95 11.39
C ASP A 28 -9.59 15.10 10.74
N CYS A 29 -9.31 14.34 9.67
CA CYS A 29 -10.36 13.77 8.81
C CYS A 29 -10.37 12.24 8.69
N HIS A 30 -9.23 11.57 8.91
CA HIS A 30 -9.13 10.14 8.63
C HIS A 30 -9.53 9.23 9.79
N PHE A 31 -9.78 9.73 10.99
CA PHE A 31 -10.20 8.87 12.11
C PHE A 31 -11.62 9.21 12.55
N CYS A 32 -12.49 8.20 12.58
CA CYS A 32 -13.83 8.38 13.09
C CYS A 32 -13.86 8.42 14.62
N ASP A 33 -15.00 8.83 15.18
CA ASP A 33 -15.20 8.95 16.64
C ASP A 33 -14.99 7.63 17.40
N ASN A 34 -15.18 6.47 16.75
CA ASN A 34 -14.94 5.17 17.38
C ASN A 34 -13.45 4.78 17.42
N GLY A 35 -12.58 5.56 16.77
CA GLY A 35 -11.13 5.38 16.70
C GLY A 35 -10.62 4.62 15.47
N ILE A 36 -11.49 4.02 14.66
CA ILE A 36 -11.08 3.35 13.41
C ILE A 36 -10.82 4.40 12.32
N ALA A 37 -9.73 4.20 11.57
CA ALA A 37 -9.42 5.07 10.45
C ALA A 37 -10.30 4.80 9.22
N TYR A 38 -10.84 5.85 8.61
CA TYR A 38 -11.23 5.86 7.20
C TYR A 38 -9.98 5.77 6.33
N SER A 39 -9.97 4.85 5.37
CA SER A 39 -8.83 4.68 4.48
C SER A 39 -8.90 5.58 3.25
N MET A 40 -10.07 5.74 2.64
CA MET A 40 -10.26 6.65 1.52
C MET A 40 -11.34 7.66 1.86
N LEU A 41 -11.15 8.88 1.38
CA LEU A 41 -12.07 9.99 1.57
C LEU A 41 -12.50 10.53 0.21
N TYR A 42 -13.67 11.14 0.20
CA TYR A 42 -14.20 11.91 -0.90
C TYR A 42 -13.53 13.30 -0.95
N ASP A 43 -13.13 13.75 -2.13
CA ASP A 43 -12.34 14.98 -2.33
C ASP A 43 -13.12 16.31 -2.24
N GLY A 44 -14.45 16.24 -2.08
CA GLY A 44 -15.31 17.42 -1.96
C GLY A 44 -15.70 18.08 -3.29
N THR A 45 -15.50 17.46 -4.46
CA THR A 45 -15.87 18.08 -5.75
C THR A 45 -17.34 18.54 -5.81
N TYR A 46 -18.24 17.91 -5.06
CA TYR A 46 -19.67 18.23 -4.93
C TYR A 46 -20.05 18.73 -3.52
N GLY A 47 -19.08 19.16 -2.71
CA GLY A 47 -19.33 19.65 -1.35
C GLY A 47 -18.09 19.69 -0.45
N ASP A 48 -18.24 19.18 0.77
CA ASP A 48 -17.12 19.11 1.72
C ASP A 48 -16.32 17.82 1.53
N ILE A 49 -15.00 17.92 1.68
CA ILE A 49 -14.14 16.74 1.84
C ILE A 49 -14.62 15.95 3.05
N GLY A 50 -14.72 14.63 2.90
CA GLY A 50 -15.15 13.78 3.99
C GLY A 50 -15.38 12.34 3.57
N ILE A 51 -16.26 11.66 4.28
CA ILE A 51 -16.59 10.26 3.99
C ILE A 51 -17.44 10.15 2.72
N TRP A 52 -17.30 9.02 2.04
CA TRP A 52 -18.19 8.61 0.96
C TRP A 52 -19.60 8.38 1.48
N LYS A 53 -20.59 8.94 0.77
CA LYS A 53 -22.02 8.82 1.07
C LYS A 53 -22.75 8.18 -0.11
N ARG A 54 -23.93 7.63 0.17
CA ARG A 54 -24.66 6.80 -0.80
C ARG A 54 -25.09 7.59 -2.02
N GLU A 55 -25.49 8.84 -1.82
CA GLU A 55 -25.89 9.77 -2.87
C GLU A 55 -24.76 10.05 -3.88
N TYR A 56 -23.48 9.86 -3.52
CA TYR A 56 -22.35 10.08 -4.43
C TYR A 56 -22.22 8.98 -5.50
N PHE A 57 -22.97 7.89 -5.35
CA PHE A 57 -22.94 6.76 -6.27
C PHE A 57 -24.19 6.67 -7.16
N GLU A 58 -25.07 7.67 -7.15
CA GLU A 58 -26.24 7.70 -8.05
C GLU A 58 -25.78 7.66 -9.52
N GLY A 59 -26.20 6.61 -10.25
CA GLY A 59 -25.79 6.39 -11.64
C GLY A 59 -24.38 5.81 -11.83
N GLN A 60 -23.66 5.48 -10.74
CA GLN A 60 -22.33 4.88 -10.79
C GLN A 60 -22.41 3.34 -10.75
N SER A 61 -21.44 2.67 -11.37
CA SER A 61 -21.27 1.22 -11.24
C SER A 61 -20.33 0.94 -10.08
N VAL A 62 -20.92 0.68 -8.92
CA VAL A 62 -20.22 0.22 -7.72
C VAL A 62 -20.46 -1.27 -7.56
N GLY A 63 -19.41 -2.00 -7.18
CA GLY A 63 -19.46 -3.45 -6.99
C GLY A 63 -20.51 -3.88 -5.95
N PRO A 64 -20.65 -5.19 -5.70
CA PRO A 64 -21.75 -5.75 -4.89
C PRO A 64 -21.75 -5.36 -3.39
N TYR A 65 -20.78 -4.56 -2.95
CA TYR A 65 -20.66 -4.10 -1.57
C TYR A 65 -21.51 -2.86 -1.31
N ASP A 66 -21.73 -2.56 -0.02
CA ASP A 66 -22.05 -1.19 0.38
C ASP A 66 -20.90 -0.29 -0.11
N ALA A 67 -21.14 0.42 -1.21
CA ALA A 67 -20.17 1.28 -1.87
C ALA A 67 -19.50 2.26 -0.90
N CYS A 68 -20.28 2.79 0.05
CA CYS A 68 -19.78 3.69 1.07
C CYS A 68 -18.83 2.97 2.02
N GLY A 69 -19.27 1.84 2.59
CA GLY A 69 -18.43 1.02 3.45
C GLY A 69 -17.16 0.55 2.76
N TRP A 70 -17.22 0.19 1.47
CA TRP A 70 -16.05 -0.17 0.68
C TRP A 70 -15.10 1.02 0.53
N MET A 71 -15.53 2.13 -0.05
CA MET A 71 -14.66 3.29 -0.26
C MET A 71 -14.11 3.85 1.06
N ASN A 72 -14.92 3.91 2.11
CA ASN A 72 -14.49 4.45 3.39
C ASN A 72 -13.51 3.55 4.14
N ASN A 73 -13.61 2.23 4.00
CA ASN A 73 -12.97 1.30 4.95
C ASN A 73 -12.17 0.14 4.34
N GLU A 74 -12.12 0.01 3.01
CA GLU A 74 -11.46 -1.13 2.36
C GLU A 74 -10.00 -1.30 2.77
N ASN A 75 -9.27 -0.21 2.99
CA ASN A 75 -7.85 -0.19 3.36
C ASN A 75 -7.61 0.29 4.81
N SER A 76 -8.60 0.25 5.70
CA SER A 76 -8.45 0.83 7.06
C SER A 76 -7.29 0.22 7.85
N THR A 77 -7.09 -1.09 7.76
CA THR A 77 -5.98 -1.80 8.40
C THR A 77 -4.63 -1.37 7.83
N PHE A 78 -4.56 -1.25 6.50
CA PHE A 78 -3.37 -0.76 5.79
C PHE A 78 -3.02 0.66 6.21
N PHE A 79 -3.99 1.56 6.12
CA PHE A 79 -3.83 2.97 6.44
C PHE A 79 -3.35 3.14 7.88
N SER A 80 -3.96 2.43 8.83
CA SER A 80 -3.60 2.52 10.24
C SER A 80 -2.17 2.07 10.51
N GLY A 81 -1.74 0.98 9.87
CA GLY A 81 -0.35 0.50 9.95
C GLY A 81 0.66 1.48 9.36
N MET A 82 0.36 2.04 8.19
CA MET A 82 1.24 3.02 7.55
C MET A 82 1.29 4.36 8.27
N TYR A 83 0.15 4.83 8.78
CA TYR A 83 0.10 6.01 9.61
C TYR A 83 0.92 5.83 10.88
N LEU A 84 0.74 4.71 11.60
CA LEU A 84 1.54 4.37 12.77
C LEU A 84 3.04 4.42 12.47
N GLN A 85 3.48 3.77 11.39
CA GLN A 85 4.88 3.78 10.99
C GLN A 85 5.38 5.20 10.66
N SER A 86 4.58 6.00 9.94
CA SER A 86 4.95 7.36 9.56
C SER A 86 5.19 8.26 10.77
N GLN A 87 4.38 8.11 11.82
CA GLN A 87 4.50 8.87 13.06
C GLN A 87 5.69 8.40 13.91
N VAL A 88 6.03 7.11 13.85
CA VAL A 88 7.29 6.60 14.44
C VAL A 88 8.49 7.31 13.80
N TYR A 89 8.52 7.43 12.46
CA TYR A 89 9.61 8.15 11.79
C TYR A 89 9.65 9.64 12.12
N ARG A 90 8.48 10.29 12.22
CA ARG A 90 8.40 11.67 12.73
C ARG A 90 9.02 11.77 14.12
N TYR A 91 8.64 10.90 15.05
CA TYR A 91 9.16 10.91 16.41
C TYR A 91 10.67 10.70 16.45
N GLN A 92 11.19 9.75 15.66
CA GLN A 92 12.63 9.48 15.60
C GLN A 92 13.46 10.69 15.15
N VAL A 93 12.91 11.52 14.27
CA VAL A 93 13.59 12.71 13.74
C VAL A 93 13.43 13.91 14.66
N THR A 94 12.25 14.08 15.25
CA THR A 94 11.86 15.33 15.94
C THR A 94 11.91 15.24 17.46
N GLY A 95 11.77 14.05 18.04
CA GLY A 95 11.52 13.86 19.47
C GLY A 95 10.17 14.42 19.96
N ASP A 96 9.27 14.81 19.04
CA ASP A 96 8.00 15.47 19.36
C ASP A 96 7.01 14.50 20.02
N SER A 97 6.57 14.80 21.24
CA SER A 97 5.62 13.96 21.97
C SER A 97 4.27 13.85 21.26
N GLN A 98 3.85 14.84 20.47
CA GLN A 98 2.62 14.75 19.68
C GLN A 98 2.71 13.62 18.65
N ALA A 99 3.89 13.36 18.08
CA ALA A 99 4.09 12.23 17.17
C ALA A 99 3.83 10.88 17.88
N LEU A 100 4.19 10.75 19.17
CA LEU A 100 3.87 9.55 19.95
C LEU A 100 2.39 9.43 20.27
N GLU A 101 1.67 10.53 20.48
CA GLU A 101 0.22 10.51 20.65
C GLU A 101 -0.46 10.01 19.36
N GLU A 102 0.01 10.48 18.21
CA GLU A 102 -0.49 10.03 16.91
C GLU A 102 -0.09 8.58 16.56
N CYS A 103 1.08 8.10 17.01
CA CYS A 103 1.39 6.67 17.01
C CYS A 103 0.29 5.88 17.75
N ARG A 104 -0.06 6.31 18.97
CA ARG A 104 -1.10 5.61 19.75
C ARG A 104 -2.47 5.67 19.08
N ARG A 105 -2.78 6.74 18.34
CA ARG A 105 -4.01 6.83 17.54
C ARG A 105 -4.04 5.78 16.42
N GLY A 106 -2.97 5.67 15.63
CA GLY A 106 -2.83 4.63 14.60
C GLY A 106 -2.88 3.22 15.18
N PHE A 107 -2.17 2.99 16.28
CA PHE A 107 -2.19 1.70 17.01
C PHE A 107 -3.58 1.35 17.55
N ASN A 108 -4.29 2.32 18.14
CA ASN A 108 -5.64 2.13 18.66
C ASN A 108 -6.64 1.81 17.55
N SER A 109 -6.50 2.40 16.35
CA SER A 109 -7.30 2.00 15.18
C SER A 109 -7.13 0.52 14.86
N ILE A 110 -5.89 0.00 14.84
CA ILE A 110 -5.61 -1.43 14.63
C ILE A 110 -6.26 -2.29 15.73
N ARG A 111 -6.15 -1.88 17.00
CA ARG A 111 -6.83 -2.56 18.12
C ARG A 111 -8.35 -2.62 17.91
N LYS A 112 -8.97 -1.49 17.58
CA LYS A 112 -10.42 -1.41 17.34
C LYS A 112 -10.87 -2.29 16.18
N ILE A 113 -10.10 -2.34 15.09
CA ILE A 113 -10.37 -3.27 13.97
C ILE A 113 -10.30 -4.72 14.46
N SER A 114 -9.28 -5.08 15.25
CA SER A 114 -9.19 -6.42 15.84
C SER A 114 -10.36 -6.73 16.79
N ASP A 115 -10.84 -5.74 17.54
CA ASP A 115 -11.94 -5.90 18.49
C ASP A 115 -13.27 -6.23 17.79
N LEU A 116 -13.48 -5.73 16.56
CA LEU A 116 -14.69 -6.01 15.77
C LEU A 116 -14.90 -7.51 15.53
N ALA A 117 -13.82 -8.28 15.39
CA ALA A 117 -13.89 -9.72 15.16
C ALA A 117 -14.30 -10.52 16.41
N GLY A 118 -14.25 -9.88 17.59
CA GLY A 118 -14.49 -10.51 18.88
C GLY A 118 -13.38 -11.48 19.29
N LYS A 119 -13.50 -12.01 20.52
CA LYS A 119 -12.48 -12.90 21.11
C LYS A 119 -12.28 -14.21 20.35
N GLU A 120 -13.35 -14.73 19.74
CA GLU A 120 -13.34 -16.02 19.00
C GLU A 120 -12.51 -15.97 17.70
N ARG A 121 -12.29 -14.76 17.17
CA ARG A 121 -11.49 -14.54 15.96
C ARG A 121 -10.33 -13.59 16.22
N PHE A 122 -9.78 -13.58 17.44
CA PHE A 122 -8.59 -12.79 17.75
C PHE A 122 -7.45 -13.11 16.77
N GLY A 123 -6.85 -12.08 16.18
CA GLY A 123 -5.91 -12.19 15.06
C GLY A 123 -6.54 -11.99 13.66
N TRP A 124 -7.87 -11.95 13.56
CA TRP A 124 -8.54 -11.58 12.30
C TRP A 124 -8.64 -10.06 12.19
N LEU A 125 -7.82 -9.47 11.31
CA LEU A 125 -7.90 -8.07 10.92
C LEU A 125 -8.72 -7.97 9.63
N SER A 126 -10.03 -7.81 9.76
CA SER A 126 -10.95 -7.69 8.62
C SER A 126 -10.83 -6.33 7.92
N LYS A 127 -11.35 -6.23 6.69
CA LYS A 127 -11.76 -4.93 6.12
C LYS A 127 -13.02 -4.47 6.84
N PRO A 128 -13.01 -3.36 7.61
CA PRO A 128 -14.12 -2.99 8.48
C PRO A 128 -15.21 -2.23 7.72
N PHE A 129 -15.80 -2.83 6.69
CA PHE A 129 -16.84 -2.21 5.86
C PHE A 129 -18.00 -1.70 6.72
N GLY A 130 -18.30 -0.40 6.64
CA GLY A 130 -19.33 0.22 7.46
C GLY A 130 -19.04 0.14 8.96
N MET A 131 -17.76 0.08 9.34
CA MET A 131 -17.28 -0.10 10.72
C MET A 131 -17.69 -1.43 11.37
N GLN A 132 -17.91 -2.47 10.56
CA GLN A 132 -18.28 -3.81 11.04
C GLN A 132 -17.24 -4.85 10.63
N CYS A 133 -17.11 -5.92 11.42
CA CYS A 133 -16.26 -7.05 11.03
C CYS A 133 -16.80 -7.68 9.75
N SER A 134 -15.96 -7.80 8.73
CA SER A 134 -16.27 -8.56 7.52
C SER A 134 -15.54 -9.91 7.49
N ASN A 135 -15.95 -10.79 6.57
CA ASN A 135 -15.20 -12.00 6.22
C ASN A 135 -14.11 -11.74 5.18
N THR A 136 -13.91 -10.48 4.80
CA THR A 136 -12.87 -10.08 3.86
C THR A 136 -11.66 -9.51 4.61
N SER A 137 -10.47 -9.81 4.12
CA SER A 137 -9.19 -9.26 4.57
C SER A 137 -8.22 -9.41 3.40
N SER A 138 -7.06 -8.77 3.47
CA SER A 138 -5.96 -9.10 2.58
C SER A 138 -4.63 -9.08 3.34
N PRO A 139 -3.70 -9.99 2.97
CA PRO A 139 -2.45 -10.14 3.71
C PRO A 139 -1.54 -8.92 3.62
N ASP A 140 -1.55 -8.18 2.52
CA ASP A 140 -0.82 -6.92 2.37
C ASP A 140 -1.29 -5.86 3.37
N GLN A 141 -2.59 -5.72 3.61
CA GLN A 141 -3.10 -4.80 4.64
C GLN A 141 -2.67 -5.23 6.05
N ASN A 142 -2.68 -6.53 6.34
CA ASN A 142 -2.23 -7.07 7.62
C ASN A 142 -0.71 -6.91 7.81
N LEU A 143 0.06 -7.04 6.74
CA LEU A 143 1.50 -6.79 6.73
C LEU A 143 1.82 -5.35 7.12
N ASN A 144 1.01 -4.39 6.68
CA ASN A 144 1.15 -2.98 7.07
C ASN A 144 0.91 -2.75 8.55
N ALA A 145 -0.15 -3.35 9.09
CA ALA A 145 -0.41 -3.29 10.52
C ALA A 145 0.76 -3.88 11.33
N ILE A 146 1.30 -5.03 10.91
CA ILE A 146 2.47 -5.65 11.55
C ILE A 146 3.69 -4.72 11.45
N ASN A 147 3.98 -4.15 10.29
CA ASN A 147 5.08 -3.20 10.11
C ASN A 147 4.98 -1.98 11.03
N GLY A 148 3.79 -1.37 11.10
CA GLY A 148 3.53 -0.26 12.01
C GLY A 148 3.77 -0.64 13.48
N MET A 149 3.23 -1.79 13.91
CA MET A 149 3.40 -2.28 15.28
C MET A 149 4.87 -2.56 15.61
N LEU A 150 5.62 -3.19 14.70
CA LEU A 150 7.04 -3.47 14.91
C LEU A 150 7.87 -2.18 14.99
N ALA A 151 7.56 -1.18 14.17
CA ALA A 151 8.21 0.12 14.26
C ALA A 151 7.90 0.83 15.58
N PHE A 152 6.69 0.66 16.11
CA PHE A 152 6.22 1.29 17.35
C PHE A 152 6.72 0.58 18.63
N LEU A 153 7.03 -0.72 18.58
CA LEU A 153 7.46 -1.53 19.73
C LEU A 153 8.47 -0.84 20.67
N PRO A 154 9.54 -0.17 20.20
CA PRO A 154 10.51 0.49 21.07
C PRO A 154 9.97 1.67 21.88
N TYR A 155 8.80 2.20 21.50
CA TYR A 155 8.16 3.38 22.10
C TYR A 155 6.83 3.04 22.79
N ALA A 156 6.38 1.79 22.65
CA ALA A 156 5.15 1.28 23.22
C ALA A 156 5.29 1.14 24.75
N SER A 157 4.21 1.40 25.48
CA SER A 157 4.08 1.08 26.89
C SER A 157 4.05 -0.44 27.11
N ALA A 158 4.22 -0.90 28.36
CA ALA A 158 4.20 -2.32 28.68
C ALA A 158 2.88 -3.02 28.28
N GLU A 159 1.72 -2.34 28.42
CA GLU A 159 0.43 -2.88 27.96
C GLU A 159 0.41 -3.03 26.44
N GLU A 160 0.86 -2.00 25.71
CA GLU A 160 0.88 -1.98 24.26
C GLU A 160 1.84 -3.05 23.70
N VAL A 161 3.02 -3.21 24.30
CA VAL A 161 3.97 -4.29 23.99
C VAL A 161 3.33 -5.66 24.20
N ASN A 162 2.68 -5.88 25.35
CA ASN A 162 2.00 -7.14 25.64
C ASN A 162 0.91 -7.44 24.61
N TRP A 163 0.13 -6.44 24.19
CA TRP A 163 -0.89 -6.63 23.17
C TRP A 163 -0.27 -6.93 21.80
N ILE A 164 0.79 -6.22 21.39
CA ILE A 164 1.53 -6.48 20.14
C ILE A 164 2.06 -7.92 20.12
N HIS A 165 2.65 -8.37 21.24
CA HIS A 165 3.17 -9.73 21.39
C HIS A 165 2.09 -10.82 21.33
N GLN A 166 0.83 -10.47 21.63
CA GLN A 166 -0.31 -11.38 21.50
C GLN A 166 -0.91 -11.38 20.09
N ILE A 167 -1.13 -10.20 19.51
CA ILE A 167 -1.85 -10.07 18.24
C ILE A 167 -1.05 -10.58 17.04
N ILE A 168 0.26 -10.31 16.95
CA ILE A 168 1.05 -10.69 15.77
C ILE A 168 1.06 -12.22 15.58
N PRO A 169 1.37 -13.03 16.61
CA PRO A 169 1.25 -14.49 16.50
C PRO A 169 -0.18 -14.96 16.25
N ALA A 170 -1.19 -14.25 16.77
CA ALA A 170 -2.59 -14.57 16.52
C ALA A 170 -2.97 -14.35 15.05
N ILE A 171 -2.47 -13.28 14.39
CA ILE A 171 -2.66 -13.05 12.95
C ILE A 171 -2.11 -14.22 12.14
N ALA A 172 -0.86 -14.65 12.40
CA ALA A 172 -0.25 -15.78 11.72
C ALA A 172 -1.07 -17.08 11.91
N ARG A 173 -1.48 -17.39 13.15
CA ARG A 173 -2.35 -18.55 13.45
C ARG A 173 -3.70 -18.47 12.75
N CYS A 174 -4.30 -17.28 12.67
CA CYS A 174 -5.58 -17.07 12.01
C CYS A 174 -5.48 -17.50 10.54
N TRP A 175 -4.52 -16.96 9.80
CA TRP A 175 -4.29 -17.29 8.39
C TRP A 175 -3.96 -18.76 8.17
N HIS A 176 -3.15 -19.36 9.04
CA HIS A 176 -2.86 -20.80 8.99
C HIS A 176 -4.13 -21.65 9.22
N LYS A 177 -4.97 -21.31 10.21
CA LYS A 177 -6.24 -21.99 10.51
C LYS A 177 -7.23 -21.95 9.33
N MET A 178 -7.22 -20.85 8.57
CA MET A 178 -8.02 -20.69 7.35
C MET A 178 -7.35 -21.32 6.12
N ASN A 179 -6.19 -21.96 6.28
CA ASN A 179 -5.40 -22.56 5.20
C ASN A 179 -5.18 -21.57 4.04
N TYR A 180 -4.91 -20.30 4.40
CA TYR A 180 -4.67 -19.20 3.46
C TYR A 180 -5.78 -19.02 2.41
N THR A 181 -7.01 -19.39 2.77
CA THR A 181 -8.18 -19.31 1.90
C THR A 181 -9.23 -18.47 2.59
N ILE A 182 -9.80 -17.50 1.88
CA ILE A 182 -10.93 -16.70 2.37
C ILE A 182 -12.07 -16.66 1.34
N GLU A 183 -13.23 -16.20 1.79
CA GLU A 183 -14.29 -15.78 0.89
C GLU A 183 -14.15 -14.27 0.63
N PHE A 184 -13.96 -13.92 -0.63
CA PHE A 184 -13.87 -12.54 -1.09
C PHE A 184 -14.89 -12.37 -2.21
N ASP A 185 -15.88 -11.51 -2.00
CA ASP A 185 -16.91 -11.20 -2.99
C ASP A 185 -17.72 -12.42 -3.46
N GLY A 186 -18.13 -13.28 -2.52
CA GLY A 186 -18.81 -14.55 -2.83
C GLY A 186 -17.94 -15.55 -3.59
N ARG A 187 -16.65 -15.24 -3.81
CA ARG A 187 -15.67 -16.11 -4.46
C ARG A 187 -14.69 -16.64 -3.43
N ARG A 188 -14.36 -17.92 -3.56
CA ARG A 188 -13.26 -18.49 -2.79
C ARG A 188 -11.94 -18.00 -3.36
N TRP A 189 -11.17 -17.29 -2.55
CA TRP A 189 -9.83 -16.84 -2.91
C TRP A 189 -8.79 -17.70 -2.19
N ASP A 190 -8.05 -18.52 -2.96
CA ASP A 190 -6.96 -19.37 -2.46
C ASP A 190 -5.61 -18.69 -2.71
N MET A 191 -5.06 -18.05 -1.68
CA MET A 191 -3.81 -17.28 -1.79
C MET A 191 -2.58 -18.17 -1.99
N ARG A 192 -2.69 -19.49 -1.82
CA ARG A 192 -1.58 -20.42 -2.08
C ARG A 192 -1.23 -20.52 -3.57
N SER A 193 -2.14 -20.07 -4.42
CA SER A 193 -1.91 -19.90 -5.86
C SER A 193 -1.07 -18.65 -6.19
N ASP A 194 -0.91 -17.72 -5.24
CA ASP A 194 -0.21 -16.47 -5.41
C ASP A 194 1.07 -16.44 -4.57
N ILE A 195 2.21 -16.43 -5.25
CA ILE A 195 3.52 -16.47 -4.61
C ILE A 195 3.84 -15.20 -3.80
N GLY A 196 3.30 -14.05 -4.18
CA GLY A 196 3.46 -12.80 -3.43
C GLY A 196 2.81 -12.87 -2.06
N HIS A 197 1.55 -13.29 -2.04
CA HIS A 197 0.83 -13.49 -0.80
C HIS A 197 1.50 -14.54 0.10
N MET A 198 2.02 -15.62 -0.47
CA MET A 198 2.72 -16.63 0.34
C MET A 198 4.05 -16.12 0.93
N LYS A 199 4.74 -15.18 0.27
CA LYS A 199 5.91 -14.48 0.84
C LYS A 199 5.53 -13.55 2.00
N ILE A 200 4.34 -12.96 1.96
CA ILE A 200 3.80 -12.21 3.11
C ILE A 200 3.57 -13.14 4.30
N PHE A 201 2.95 -14.30 4.09
CA PHE A 201 2.72 -15.27 5.16
C PHE A 201 4.02 -15.86 5.71
N TYR A 202 5.05 -16.02 4.88
CA TYR A 202 6.39 -16.33 5.36
C TYR A 202 6.88 -15.27 6.37
N ALA A 203 6.80 -13.99 6.02
CA ALA A 203 7.17 -12.90 6.92
C ALA A 203 6.33 -12.86 8.21
N PHE A 204 5.03 -13.16 8.16
CA PHE A 204 4.19 -13.25 9.36
C PHE A 204 4.71 -14.30 10.33
N ASN A 205 5.05 -15.48 9.81
CA ASN A 205 5.54 -16.59 10.62
C ASN A 205 6.94 -16.33 11.18
N GLU A 206 7.84 -15.70 10.41
CA GLU A 206 9.16 -15.30 10.91
C GLU A 206 9.07 -14.31 12.07
N VAL A 207 8.21 -13.29 11.96
CA VAL A 207 8.00 -12.33 13.07
C VAL A 207 7.33 -13.01 14.26
N ALA A 208 6.30 -13.83 14.03
CA ALA A 208 5.63 -14.54 15.11
C ALA A 208 6.62 -15.45 15.87
N HIS A 209 7.47 -16.19 15.16
CA HIS A 209 8.55 -16.97 15.75
C HIS A 209 9.50 -16.09 16.55
N LYS A 210 9.95 -14.96 15.99
CA LYS A 210 10.86 -14.03 16.68
C LYS A 210 10.29 -13.47 17.98
N ILE A 211 8.97 -13.30 18.07
CA ILE A 211 8.28 -12.77 19.25
C ILE A 211 8.05 -13.85 20.32
N THR A 212 7.70 -15.08 19.91
CA THR A 212 7.25 -16.11 20.86
C THR A 212 8.19 -17.30 21.04
N ASP A 213 9.27 -17.39 20.26
CA ASP A 213 10.09 -18.59 20.09
C ASP A 213 9.25 -19.85 19.74
N GLY A 214 8.10 -19.65 19.09
CA GLY A 214 7.14 -20.72 18.78
C GLY A 214 7.64 -21.59 17.63
N ILE A 215 7.82 -22.89 17.89
CA ILE A 215 8.33 -23.85 16.89
C ILE A 215 7.33 -24.07 15.74
N GLU A 216 6.03 -23.89 15.98
CA GLU A 216 5.00 -24.00 14.95
C GLU A 216 5.18 -22.95 13.86
N PHE A 217 5.53 -21.72 14.23
CA PHE A 217 5.76 -20.63 13.28
C PHE A 217 7.03 -20.85 12.49
N GLN A 218 8.11 -21.31 13.13
CA GLN A 218 9.34 -21.65 12.43
C GLN A 218 9.12 -22.80 11.43
N ASN A 219 8.37 -23.82 11.82
CA ASN A 219 8.04 -24.94 10.93
C ASN A 219 7.21 -24.48 9.72
N GLU A 220 6.22 -23.62 9.94
CA GLU A 220 5.43 -23.07 8.85
C GLU A 220 6.27 -22.16 7.94
N ALA A 221 7.08 -21.26 8.50
CA ALA A 221 8.01 -20.43 7.74
C ALA A 221 8.94 -21.26 6.86
N ASN A 222 9.54 -22.33 7.41
CA ASN A 222 10.38 -23.26 6.66
C ASN A 222 9.63 -24.00 5.54
N GLN A 223 8.38 -24.39 5.78
CA GLN A 223 7.54 -25.03 4.74
C GLN A 223 7.21 -24.06 3.61
N LEU A 224 6.83 -22.82 3.93
CA LEU A 224 6.55 -21.77 2.95
C LEU A 224 7.80 -21.43 2.14
N LEU A 225 8.94 -21.25 2.82
CA LEU A 225 10.23 -20.99 2.19
C LEU A 225 10.64 -22.10 1.22
N LYS A 226 10.47 -23.37 1.61
CA LYS A 226 10.76 -24.52 0.76
C LYS A 226 9.86 -24.59 -0.48
N LYS A 227 8.61 -24.13 -0.38
CA LYS A 227 7.60 -24.26 -1.44
C LYS A 227 7.56 -23.08 -2.40
N TYR A 228 7.84 -21.87 -1.91
CA TYR A 228 7.65 -20.61 -2.64
C TYR A 228 8.94 -19.81 -2.83
N ASP A 229 10.08 -20.39 -2.42
CA ASP A 229 11.41 -19.78 -2.39
C ASP A 229 11.52 -18.53 -1.50
N ASP A 230 12.77 -18.18 -1.17
CA ASP A 230 13.08 -16.96 -0.42
C ASP A 230 12.98 -15.70 -1.29
N ILE A 231 12.96 -14.54 -0.65
CA ILE A 231 13.12 -13.22 -1.25
C ILE A 231 14.62 -12.98 -1.48
N ASN A 232 15.11 -13.13 -2.71
CA ASN A 232 16.52 -12.92 -3.06
C ASN A 232 16.67 -11.98 -4.27
N GLU A 233 17.89 -11.63 -4.66
CA GLU A 233 18.14 -10.72 -5.80
C GLU A 233 17.47 -11.12 -7.14
N ASN A 234 17.06 -12.39 -7.30
CA ASN A 234 16.40 -12.93 -8.49
C ASN A 234 14.89 -13.17 -8.31
N SER A 235 14.35 -13.00 -7.09
CA SER A 235 12.96 -13.30 -6.72
C SER A 235 12.36 -12.29 -5.73
N ALA A 236 13.07 -11.22 -5.40
CA ALA A 236 12.66 -10.30 -4.35
C ALA A 236 11.56 -9.36 -4.82
N SER A 237 11.46 -9.12 -6.11
CA SER A 237 10.31 -8.43 -6.67
C SER A 237 9.20 -9.41 -7.03
N LEU A 238 7.96 -8.99 -6.80
CA LEU A 238 6.81 -9.67 -7.38
C LEU A 238 6.94 -9.76 -8.90
N PHE A 239 7.45 -8.69 -9.51
CA PHE A 239 7.67 -8.62 -10.95
C PHE A 239 8.51 -9.80 -11.47
N ASP A 240 9.69 -10.07 -10.91
CA ASP A 240 10.53 -11.20 -11.34
C ASP A 240 9.83 -12.54 -11.15
N THR A 241 9.22 -12.68 -9.98
CA THR A 241 8.62 -13.94 -9.58
C THR A 241 7.47 -14.31 -10.51
N HIS A 242 6.62 -13.32 -10.85
CA HIS A 242 5.54 -13.53 -11.80
C HIS A 242 6.06 -13.64 -13.23
N ALA A 243 7.07 -12.86 -13.64
CA ALA A 243 7.64 -12.95 -14.98
C ALA A 243 8.23 -14.35 -15.27
N GLN A 244 8.89 -14.97 -14.28
CA GLN A 244 9.46 -16.31 -14.41
C GLN A 244 8.39 -17.40 -14.45
N ARG A 245 7.34 -17.29 -13.60
CA ARG A 245 6.33 -18.34 -13.44
C ARG A 245 5.19 -18.24 -14.45
N TYR A 246 4.91 -17.04 -14.92
CA TYR A 246 3.78 -16.72 -15.77
C TYR A 246 4.25 -15.88 -16.98
N PRO A 247 5.18 -16.40 -17.81
CA PRO A 247 5.70 -15.66 -18.96
C PRO A 247 4.58 -15.22 -19.93
N ASP A 248 3.51 -16.02 -20.05
CA ASP A 248 2.34 -15.69 -20.87
C ASP A 248 1.57 -14.48 -20.32
N TYR A 249 1.48 -14.33 -18.99
CA TYR A 249 0.86 -13.15 -18.38
C TYR A 249 1.71 -11.89 -18.62
N PHE A 250 3.03 -12.05 -18.72
CA PHE A 250 3.93 -10.93 -19.04
C PHE A 250 3.94 -10.57 -20.53
N SER A 251 3.42 -11.46 -21.38
CA SER A 251 3.08 -11.10 -22.77
C SER A 251 1.80 -10.25 -22.84
N ASP A 252 0.98 -10.26 -21.79
CA ASP A 252 -0.14 -9.32 -21.62
C ASP A 252 0.34 -8.06 -20.90
N TRP A 253 0.55 -7.03 -21.70
CA TRP A 253 1.13 -5.78 -21.26
C TRP A 253 0.32 -5.03 -20.20
N ARG A 254 -0.99 -5.34 -20.05
CA ARG A 254 -1.85 -4.74 -19.01
C ARG A 254 -1.39 -5.10 -17.61
N LEU A 255 -0.86 -6.31 -17.41
CA LEU A 255 -0.54 -6.83 -16.09
C LEU A 255 0.84 -6.40 -15.59
N VAL A 256 1.73 -6.03 -16.51
CA VAL A 256 3.13 -5.70 -16.23
C VAL A 256 3.24 -4.48 -15.32
N THR A 257 2.39 -3.48 -15.53
CA THR A 257 2.41 -2.21 -14.79
C THR A 257 1.86 -2.37 -13.38
N GLU A 258 0.82 -3.20 -13.24
CA GLU A 258 0.28 -3.60 -11.94
C GLU A 258 1.34 -4.32 -11.10
N PHE A 259 2.04 -5.30 -11.69
CA PHE A 259 3.13 -6.00 -11.00
C PHE A 259 4.32 -5.09 -10.65
N ALA A 260 4.63 -4.10 -11.49
CA ALA A 260 5.65 -3.09 -11.20
C ALA A 260 5.26 -2.22 -9.99
N GLY A 261 4.01 -1.75 -9.94
CA GLY A 261 3.48 -0.97 -8.81
C GLY A 261 3.34 -1.79 -7.53
N ALA A 262 2.83 -3.02 -7.64
CA ALA A 262 2.70 -3.96 -6.53
C ALA A 262 4.06 -4.39 -5.98
N THR A 263 5.09 -4.50 -6.83
CA THR A 263 6.46 -4.80 -6.38
C THR A 263 6.94 -3.82 -5.31
N ALA A 264 6.69 -2.52 -5.48
CA ALA A 264 7.11 -1.52 -4.49
C ALA A 264 6.40 -1.73 -3.15
N LEU A 265 5.11 -2.03 -3.20
CA LEU A 265 4.30 -2.30 -2.02
C LEU A 265 4.83 -3.54 -1.26
N PHE A 266 4.94 -4.67 -1.94
CA PHE A 266 5.34 -5.92 -1.31
C PHE A 266 6.78 -5.88 -0.83
N ALA A 267 7.70 -5.31 -1.62
CA ALA A 267 9.10 -5.24 -1.26
C ALA A 267 9.33 -4.30 -0.07
N SER A 268 8.76 -3.08 -0.08
CA SER A 268 8.94 -2.14 1.02
C SER A 268 8.57 -2.79 2.37
N GLN A 269 7.42 -3.43 2.43
CA GLN A 269 6.87 -3.94 3.68
C GLN A 269 7.44 -5.31 4.10
N THR A 270 7.53 -6.25 3.16
CA THR A 270 7.99 -7.62 3.50
C THR A 270 9.48 -7.60 3.82
N VAL A 271 10.26 -6.86 3.03
CA VAL A 271 11.71 -6.81 3.21
C VAL A 271 12.08 -6.09 4.49
N GLN A 272 11.36 -5.04 4.87
CA GLN A 272 11.60 -4.35 6.14
C GLN A 272 11.42 -5.28 7.34
N ILE A 273 10.32 -6.04 7.38
CA ILE A 273 10.07 -7.03 8.42
C ILE A 273 11.21 -8.05 8.47
N LEU A 274 11.54 -8.65 7.32
CA LEU A 274 12.51 -9.72 7.29
C LEU A 274 13.93 -9.22 7.62
N ALA A 275 14.27 -7.98 7.23
CA ALA A 275 15.52 -7.36 7.62
C ALA A 275 15.58 -7.12 9.15
N HIS A 276 14.46 -6.78 9.79
CA HIS A 276 14.38 -6.65 11.24
C HIS A 276 14.55 -8.00 11.96
N VAL A 277 13.98 -9.07 11.40
CA VAL A 277 14.05 -10.42 11.98
C VAL A 277 15.41 -11.08 11.75
N HIS A 278 15.97 -10.95 10.55
CA HIS A 278 17.21 -11.59 10.10
C HIS A 278 18.28 -10.56 9.71
N ASN A 279 18.85 -9.89 10.73
CA ASN A 279 19.94 -8.93 10.52
C ASN A 279 21.15 -9.55 9.79
N ASP A 280 21.39 -10.85 9.94
CA ASP A 280 22.44 -11.60 9.24
C ASP A 280 22.22 -11.68 7.72
N ARG A 281 20.99 -11.43 7.25
CA ARG A 281 20.59 -11.47 5.83
C ARG A 281 20.29 -10.09 5.26
N ALA A 282 20.63 -9.01 5.97
CA ALA A 282 20.32 -7.64 5.55
C ALA A 282 20.79 -7.29 4.12
N SER A 283 21.96 -7.77 3.69
CA SER A 283 22.49 -7.53 2.34
C SER A 283 21.60 -8.11 1.23
N LYS A 284 21.03 -9.29 1.45
CA LYS A 284 20.08 -9.96 0.54
C LYS A 284 18.80 -9.14 0.38
N TYR A 285 18.29 -8.64 1.50
CA TYR A 285 17.12 -7.78 1.55
C TYR A 285 17.35 -6.44 0.88
N LEU A 286 18.51 -5.82 1.09
CA LEU A 286 18.92 -4.59 0.38
C LEU A 286 18.94 -4.78 -1.14
N ALA A 287 19.50 -5.89 -1.63
CA ALA A 287 19.48 -6.20 -3.06
C ALA A 287 18.05 -6.34 -3.59
N GLY A 288 17.17 -6.94 -2.79
CA GLY A 288 15.75 -7.06 -3.12
C GLY A 288 15.02 -5.71 -3.22
N LEU A 289 15.23 -4.81 -2.26
CA LEU A 289 14.68 -3.45 -2.31
C LEU A 289 15.22 -2.66 -3.51
N GLN A 290 16.53 -2.73 -3.77
CA GLN A 290 17.14 -2.06 -4.92
C GLN A 290 16.50 -2.51 -6.23
N ARG A 291 16.26 -3.82 -6.39
CA ARG A 291 15.57 -4.36 -7.57
C ARG A 291 14.11 -3.93 -7.62
N ALA A 292 13.41 -3.92 -6.49
CA ALA A 292 12.04 -3.45 -6.42
C ALA A 292 11.89 -1.96 -6.77
N ILE A 293 12.84 -1.12 -6.37
CA ILE A 293 12.95 0.29 -6.77
C ILE A 293 13.13 0.40 -8.29
N GLN A 294 13.94 -0.45 -8.90
CA GLN A 294 14.12 -0.43 -10.36
C GLN A 294 12.85 -0.86 -11.09
N HIS A 295 12.17 -1.89 -10.61
CA HIS A 295 10.93 -2.37 -11.21
C HIS A 295 9.76 -1.42 -11.01
N SER A 296 9.70 -0.69 -9.90
CA SER A 296 8.68 0.34 -9.70
C SER A 296 8.81 1.50 -10.68
N LEU A 297 9.94 1.64 -11.39
CA LEU A 297 10.08 2.60 -12.50
C LEU A 297 9.59 2.05 -13.84
N ILE A 298 9.27 0.76 -13.96
CA ILE A 298 8.69 0.19 -15.18
C ILE A 298 7.29 0.78 -15.35
N GLY A 299 7.09 1.51 -16.45
CA GLY A 299 5.85 2.22 -16.74
C GLY A 299 5.66 3.55 -16.02
N PHE A 300 6.58 3.93 -15.15
CA PHE A 300 6.56 5.25 -14.52
C PHE A 300 6.94 6.33 -15.53
N ASN A 301 6.05 7.30 -15.74
CA ASN A 301 6.31 8.44 -16.58
C ASN A 301 6.51 9.69 -15.73
N LYS A 302 7.68 10.31 -15.87
CA LYS A 302 8.10 11.49 -15.11
C LYS A 302 7.35 12.76 -15.48
N ASP A 303 6.78 12.87 -16.67
CA ASP A 303 6.03 14.06 -17.07
C ASP A 303 4.68 14.15 -16.34
N TYR A 304 4.13 12.98 -16.00
CA TYR A 304 2.82 12.83 -15.38
C TYR A 304 2.91 12.38 -13.91
N TYR A 305 4.07 11.89 -13.49
CA TYR A 305 4.30 11.28 -12.18
C TYR A 305 3.27 10.18 -11.90
N ALA A 306 3.16 9.25 -12.83
CA ALA A 306 2.23 8.14 -12.69
C ALA A 306 2.63 6.98 -13.59
N HIS A 307 2.07 5.81 -13.29
CA HIS A 307 2.24 4.61 -14.09
C HIS A 307 1.28 4.59 -15.28
N TYR A 308 1.82 4.30 -16.46
CA TYR A 308 1.07 3.95 -17.64
C TYR A 308 1.09 2.45 -17.85
N TYR A 309 -0.02 1.91 -18.32
CA TYR A 309 0.02 0.62 -18.98
C TYR A 309 1.02 0.66 -20.15
N MET A 310 1.90 -0.32 -20.17
CA MET A 310 2.99 -0.42 -21.15
C MET A 310 2.57 -1.28 -22.33
N THR A 311 3.36 -1.34 -23.40
CA THR A 311 3.40 -2.46 -24.32
C THR A 311 4.78 -3.11 -24.27
N GLU A 312 4.82 -4.44 -24.35
CA GLU A 312 6.07 -5.14 -24.62
C GLU A 312 6.46 -4.86 -26.07
N VAL A 313 7.64 -4.25 -26.28
CA VAL A 313 8.23 -4.17 -27.62
C VAL A 313 9.23 -5.30 -27.75
N LYS A 314 9.05 -6.12 -28.80
CA LYS A 314 9.83 -7.32 -29.08
C LYS A 314 11.33 -7.10 -28.82
N ASN A 315 11.86 -8.06 -28.05
CA ASN A 315 13.25 -8.35 -27.75
C ASN A 315 14.25 -7.89 -28.83
N PHE A 316 14.95 -6.79 -28.57
CA PHE A 316 16.18 -6.44 -29.27
C PHE A 316 17.36 -6.91 -28.40
N CYS A 317 18.07 -7.95 -28.85
CA CYS A 317 19.33 -8.44 -28.25
C CYS A 317 19.23 -9.11 -26.86
N GLY A 318 18.16 -9.84 -26.57
CA GLY A 318 17.97 -10.52 -25.28
C GLY A 318 17.46 -9.62 -24.15
N LYS A 319 17.03 -8.39 -24.46
CA LYS A 319 16.52 -7.43 -23.49
C LYS A 319 15.10 -7.01 -23.85
N TYR A 320 14.18 -7.16 -22.90
CA TYR A 320 12.83 -6.63 -22.99
C TYR A 320 12.86 -5.11 -22.86
N ILE A 321 12.20 -4.40 -23.78
CA ILE A 321 12.05 -2.94 -23.74
C ILE A 321 10.57 -2.63 -23.60
N TRP A 322 10.23 -1.96 -22.50
CA TRP A 322 8.88 -1.50 -22.23
C TRP A 322 8.71 -0.08 -22.78
N ARG A 323 7.61 0.19 -23.50
CA ARG A 323 7.22 1.55 -23.88
C ARG A 323 5.82 1.87 -23.38
N PRO A 324 5.54 3.13 -22.98
CA PRO A 324 4.17 3.56 -22.71
C PRO A 324 3.30 3.28 -23.93
N LEU A 325 2.05 2.87 -23.71
CA LEU A 325 1.05 2.85 -24.78
C LEU A 325 0.96 4.22 -25.44
N ASN A 326 0.71 4.22 -26.75
CA ASN A 326 0.45 5.46 -27.47
C ASN A 326 -0.72 6.21 -26.79
N LEU A 327 -0.47 7.46 -26.41
CA LEU A 327 -1.44 8.37 -25.77
C LEU A 327 -2.70 8.61 -26.62
N GLU A 328 -2.74 8.19 -27.89
CA GLU A 328 -3.93 8.30 -28.73
C GLU A 328 -4.89 7.10 -28.60
N TRP A 329 -4.49 6.00 -27.96
CA TRP A 329 -5.32 4.80 -27.84
C TRP A 329 -6.54 5.04 -26.94
N ARG A 330 -7.75 4.75 -27.43
CA ARG A 330 -9.02 4.78 -26.66
C ARG A 330 -9.53 3.35 -26.51
N CYS A 331 -10.09 3.00 -25.36
CA CYS A 331 -10.60 1.65 -25.14
C CYS A 331 -11.68 1.28 -26.14
N ASN A 332 -11.62 0.03 -26.59
CA ASN A 332 -12.66 -0.56 -27.40
C ASN A 332 -13.97 -0.62 -26.59
N PRO A 333 -15.12 -0.15 -27.13
CA PRO A 333 -16.43 -0.25 -26.47
C PRO A 333 -16.80 -1.66 -26.00
N VAL A 334 -16.30 -2.70 -26.67
CA VAL A 334 -16.51 -4.11 -26.28
C VAL A 334 -15.85 -4.43 -24.93
N ILE A 335 -14.69 -3.84 -24.65
CA ILE A 335 -14.00 -4.06 -23.38
C ILE A 335 -14.68 -3.26 -22.27
N ALA A 336 -15.21 -2.07 -22.56
CA ALA A 336 -16.02 -1.32 -21.62
C ALA A 336 -17.24 -2.12 -21.12
N ASP A 337 -17.88 -2.90 -22.00
CA ASP A 337 -19.02 -3.76 -21.62
C ASP A 337 -18.61 -4.99 -20.80
N HIS A 338 -17.34 -5.44 -20.91
CA HIS A 338 -16.79 -6.50 -20.06
C HIS A 338 -16.49 -5.98 -18.65
N ILE A 339 -15.87 -4.80 -18.55
CA ILE A 339 -15.60 -4.11 -17.27
C ILE A 339 -16.89 -3.89 -16.49
N LYS A 340 -17.98 -3.46 -17.15
CA LYS A 340 -19.31 -3.29 -16.53
C LYS A 340 -19.84 -4.57 -15.88
N LYS A 341 -19.37 -5.74 -16.32
CA LYS A 341 -19.79 -7.05 -15.82
C LYS A 341 -18.77 -7.66 -14.85
N SER A 342 -17.58 -7.09 -14.74
CA SER A 342 -16.58 -7.56 -13.78
C SER A 342 -16.83 -6.97 -12.40
N THR A 343 -16.60 -7.80 -11.39
CA THR A 343 -16.73 -7.39 -9.99
C THR A 343 -15.47 -6.68 -9.45
N CYS A 344 -14.38 -6.68 -10.23
CA CYS A 344 -13.14 -5.97 -9.90
C CYS A 344 -12.82 -4.94 -10.98
N ALA A 345 -13.52 -3.79 -10.94
CA ALA A 345 -13.34 -2.69 -11.89
C ALA A 345 -11.88 -2.16 -11.96
N LEU A 346 -11.07 -2.41 -10.93
CA LEU A 346 -9.70 -1.93 -10.80
C LEU A 346 -8.72 -2.68 -11.72
N SER A 347 -8.78 -4.01 -11.76
CA SER A 347 -7.81 -4.85 -12.49
C SER A 347 -8.11 -4.98 -13.98
N GLU A 348 -9.32 -4.61 -14.40
CA GLU A 348 -9.80 -4.87 -15.77
C GLU A 348 -9.96 -3.61 -16.61
N TYR A 349 -9.70 -2.42 -16.05
CA TYR A 349 -9.86 -1.17 -16.76
C TYR A 349 -8.69 -0.88 -17.71
N PRO A 350 -8.84 -0.95 -19.05
CA PRO A 350 -7.72 -0.88 -19.99
C PRO A 350 -7.39 0.55 -20.44
N HIS A 351 -8.06 1.58 -19.90
CA HIS A 351 -7.78 2.95 -20.32
C HIS A 351 -6.51 3.50 -19.68
N ARG A 352 -6.14 4.72 -20.09
CA ARG A 352 -4.98 5.50 -19.62
C ARG A 352 -5.17 5.97 -18.16
N ILE A 353 -5.80 5.15 -17.33
CA ILE A 353 -5.94 5.38 -15.90
C ILE A 353 -4.58 5.17 -15.26
N TYR A 354 -4.22 6.19 -14.53
CA TYR A 354 -3.00 6.28 -13.77
C TYR A 354 -3.26 5.74 -12.37
N TRP A 355 -2.48 4.74 -11.98
CA TRP A 355 -2.41 4.33 -10.58
C TRP A 355 -1.36 5.20 -9.89
N PHE A 356 -1.81 6.11 -9.01
CA PHE A 356 -0.92 7.12 -8.41
C PHE A 356 -0.11 6.62 -7.23
N ASP A 357 -0.43 5.44 -6.69
CA ASP A 357 0.24 4.85 -5.54
C ASP A 357 1.77 4.79 -5.72
N ALA A 358 2.28 4.68 -6.95
CA ALA A 358 3.71 4.72 -7.19
C ALA A 358 4.41 6.01 -6.74
N THR A 359 3.74 7.16 -6.82
CA THR A 359 4.32 8.42 -6.34
C THR A 359 4.47 8.46 -4.83
N SER A 360 3.62 7.72 -4.10
CA SER A 360 3.77 7.54 -2.66
C SER A 360 4.83 6.46 -2.36
N ARG A 361 4.83 5.36 -3.14
CA ARG A 361 5.65 4.16 -2.90
C ARG A 361 7.11 4.32 -3.30
N ILE A 362 7.42 4.98 -4.42
CA ILE A 362 8.81 5.16 -4.92
C ILE A 362 9.68 5.94 -3.91
N PRO A 363 9.24 7.11 -3.39
CA PRO A 363 9.96 7.80 -2.32
C PRO A 363 10.15 6.92 -1.09
N LEU A 364 9.08 6.27 -0.61
CA LEU A 364 9.13 5.46 0.58
C LEU A 364 10.10 4.29 0.44
N ILE A 365 10.01 3.48 -0.63
CA ILE A 365 10.87 2.32 -0.82
C ILE A 365 12.35 2.70 -0.98
N TYR A 366 12.66 3.81 -1.67
CA TYR A 366 14.04 4.32 -1.75
C TYR A 366 14.59 4.69 -0.37
N LEU A 367 13.80 5.37 0.43
CA LEU A 367 14.21 5.82 1.76
C LEU A 367 14.32 4.67 2.76
N MET A 368 13.50 3.64 2.61
CA MET A 368 13.63 2.40 3.37
C MET A 368 14.90 1.64 2.98
N TYR A 369 15.25 1.61 1.69
CA TYR A 369 16.52 1.06 1.22
C TYR A 369 17.72 1.78 1.87
N LEU A 370 17.71 3.12 1.92
CA LEU A 370 18.73 3.88 2.65
C LEU A 370 18.72 3.56 4.15
N ASN A 371 17.54 3.42 4.76
CA ASN A 371 17.39 3.12 6.18
C ASN A 371 17.90 1.73 6.59
N LEU A 372 17.93 0.78 5.66
CA LEU A 372 18.54 -0.52 5.86
C LEU A 372 20.06 -0.55 5.55
N GLY A 373 20.67 0.60 5.25
CA GLY A 373 22.10 0.71 4.94
C GLY A 373 22.44 0.65 3.45
N GLY A 374 21.46 0.85 2.56
CA GLY A 374 21.68 1.00 1.13
C GLY A 374 22.52 2.23 0.79
N CYS A 375 23.26 2.18 -0.33
CA CYS A 375 24.03 3.33 -0.81
C CYS A 375 23.12 4.30 -1.58
N ARG A 376 23.49 5.59 -1.68
CA ARG A 376 22.70 6.52 -2.49
C ARG A 376 22.67 6.11 -3.95
N LEU A 377 21.51 6.22 -4.58
CA LEU A 377 21.29 5.93 -5.99
C LEU A 377 20.93 7.25 -6.69
N PRO A 378 21.89 8.04 -7.22
CA PRO A 378 21.66 9.43 -7.63
C PRO A 378 20.49 9.61 -8.61
N TYR A 379 20.33 8.68 -9.56
CA TYR A 379 19.22 8.70 -10.51
C TYR A 379 17.85 8.50 -9.84
N ILE A 380 17.76 7.59 -8.86
CA ILE A 380 16.52 7.35 -8.09
C ILE A 380 16.26 8.52 -7.14
N GLU A 381 17.30 9.01 -6.47
CA GLU A 381 17.23 10.15 -5.56
C GLU A 381 16.67 11.39 -6.27
N GLN A 382 17.14 11.67 -7.49
CA GLN A 382 16.58 12.75 -8.30
C GLN A 382 15.08 12.57 -8.56
N ILE A 383 14.63 11.36 -8.92
CA ILE A 383 13.21 11.06 -9.13
C ILE A 383 12.40 11.29 -7.83
N VAL A 384 12.94 10.86 -6.69
CA VAL A 384 12.31 11.04 -5.38
C VAL A 384 12.18 12.52 -5.02
N LEU A 385 13.24 13.30 -5.22
CA LEU A 385 13.23 14.75 -5.01
C LEU A 385 12.20 15.44 -5.89
N GLU A 386 12.10 15.05 -7.16
CA GLU A 386 11.12 15.58 -8.10
C GLU A 386 9.67 15.22 -7.70
N ILE A 387 9.40 13.97 -7.33
CA ILE A 387 8.08 13.51 -6.86
C ILE A 387 7.66 14.33 -5.64
N MET A 388 8.50 14.35 -4.59
CA MET A 388 8.19 15.04 -3.33
C MET A 388 8.06 16.55 -3.56
N GLY A 389 8.95 17.15 -4.37
CA GLY A 389 8.90 18.57 -4.71
C GLY A 389 7.61 18.97 -5.43
N ARG A 390 7.00 18.08 -6.21
CA ARG A 390 5.80 18.35 -7.01
C ARG A 390 4.48 17.93 -6.37
N LEU A 391 4.49 17.46 -5.11
CA LEU A 391 3.26 17.15 -4.38
C LEU A 391 2.28 18.34 -4.43
N ASP A 392 1.02 18.03 -4.72
CA ASP A 392 -0.13 18.92 -4.78
C ASP A 392 -1.40 18.10 -4.52
N PHE A 393 -2.55 18.76 -4.40
CA PHE A 393 -3.81 18.09 -4.07
C PHE A 393 -4.18 16.99 -5.06
N ALA A 394 -3.94 17.19 -6.36
CA ALA A 394 -4.19 16.19 -7.39
C ALA A 394 -3.43 14.88 -7.12
N ARG A 395 -2.18 14.94 -6.64
CA ARG A 395 -1.34 13.77 -6.29
C ARG A 395 -1.74 13.06 -4.99
N LEU A 396 -2.75 13.56 -4.29
CA LEU A 396 -3.36 12.86 -3.16
C LEU A 396 -4.53 11.96 -3.58
N HIS A 397 -4.86 11.91 -4.86
CA HIS A 397 -5.92 11.04 -5.37
C HIS A 397 -5.40 9.66 -5.70
N TRP A 398 -6.27 8.66 -5.58
CA TRP A 398 -5.96 7.29 -5.95
C TRP A 398 -5.74 7.15 -7.46
N MET A 399 -6.51 7.92 -8.23
CA MET A 399 -6.42 8.01 -9.67
C MET A 399 -6.58 9.48 -10.11
N VAL A 400 -5.83 9.90 -11.14
CA VAL A 400 -5.98 11.23 -11.73
C VAL A 400 -6.37 11.09 -13.18
N ASP A 401 -7.40 11.83 -13.58
CA ASP A 401 -7.81 12.01 -14.96
C ASP A 401 -7.38 13.39 -15.43
N ARG A 402 -6.22 13.46 -16.08
CA ARG A 402 -5.63 14.76 -16.42
C ARG A 402 -6.40 15.49 -17.52
N ASP A 403 -6.91 14.77 -18.51
CA ASP A 403 -7.65 15.35 -19.63
C ASP A 403 -9.18 15.29 -19.43
N GLY A 404 -9.65 14.66 -18.35
CA GLY A 404 -11.08 14.51 -18.05
C GLY A 404 -11.77 13.48 -18.95
N ASP A 405 -10.99 12.76 -19.75
CA ASP A 405 -11.47 11.85 -20.81
C ASP A 405 -11.08 10.39 -20.53
N GLN A 406 -10.43 10.08 -19.39
CA GLN A 406 -9.96 8.73 -19.07
C GLN A 406 -11.01 7.87 -18.37
N PHE A 407 -11.84 8.44 -17.51
CA PHE A 407 -12.92 7.70 -16.86
C PHE A 407 -14.16 7.61 -17.75
N ILE A 408 -14.75 6.43 -17.82
CA ILE A 408 -16.14 6.29 -18.24
C ILE A 408 -17.05 6.89 -17.16
N PRO A 409 -18.23 7.40 -17.53
CA PRO A 409 -19.16 8.02 -16.58
C PRO A 409 -19.47 7.17 -15.35
N GLU A 410 -19.50 5.84 -15.49
CA GLU A 410 -19.84 4.91 -14.42
C GLU A 410 -18.73 4.70 -13.37
N LEU A 411 -17.49 5.12 -13.66
CA LEU A 411 -16.33 5.04 -12.75
C LEU A 411 -15.77 6.41 -12.38
N THR A 412 -16.45 7.49 -12.74
CA THR A 412 -15.96 8.86 -12.48
C THR A 412 -15.79 9.12 -10.98
N TYR A 413 -16.52 8.40 -10.12
CA TYR A 413 -16.32 8.48 -8.67
C TYR A 413 -14.89 8.16 -8.22
N MET A 414 -14.16 7.28 -8.91
CA MET A 414 -12.77 6.95 -8.54
C MET A 414 -11.83 8.15 -8.67
N HIS A 415 -12.12 9.08 -9.58
CA HIS A 415 -11.36 10.32 -9.72
C HIS A 415 -11.42 11.20 -8.45
N TYR A 416 -12.52 11.14 -7.71
CA TYR A 416 -12.77 11.95 -6.52
C TYR A 416 -12.33 11.25 -5.22
N THR A 417 -11.51 10.20 -5.34
CA THR A 417 -11.06 9.39 -4.21
C THR A 417 -9.67 9.82 -3.76
N LEU A 418 -9.56 10.31 -2.54
CA LEU A 418 -8.29 10.53 -1.87
C LEU A 418 -7.67 9.19 -1.44
N THR A 419 -6.39 8.98 -1.72
CA THR A 419 -5.70 7.69 -1.56
C THR A 419 -5.48 7.32 -0.09
N SER A 420 -5.62 6.03 0.21
CA SER A 420 -5.21 5.45 1.50
C SER A 420 -3.70 5.41 1.72
N GLU A 421 -2.90 5.80 0.73
CA GLU A 421 -1.45 5.81 0.80
C GLU A 421 -0.84 7.16 1.18
N MET A 422 -1.65 8.17 1.50
CA MET A 422 -1.13 9.47 1.96
C MET A 422 -0.09 9.37 3.11
N PRO A 423 -0.20 8.43 4.09
CA PRO A 423 0.85 8.23 5.08
C PRO A 423 2.25 7.93 4.51
N ASN A 424 2.36 7.38 3.29
CA ASN A 424 3.64 7.10 2.66
C ASN A 424 4.42 8.39 2.37
N TYR A 425 3.74 9.49 2.03
CA TYR A 425 4.39 10.79 1.85
C TYR A 425 4.96 11.33 3.17
N ILE A 426 4.25 11.14 4.28
CA ILE A 426 4.70 11.54 5.62
C ILE A 426 5.91 10.69 6.01
N ALA A 427 5.82 9.37 5.86
CA ALA A 427 6.91 8.44 6.15
C ALA A 427 8.16 8.76 5.30
N ALA A 428 7.98 8.98 4.00
CA ALA A 428 9.05 9.38 3.10
C ALA A 428 9.67 10.72 3.54
N TYR A 429 8.87 11.74 3.83
CA TYR A 429 9.42 13.01 4.28
C TYR A 429 10.29 12.86 5.55
N TRP A 430 9.80 12.18 6.58
CA TRP A 430 10.58 12.05 7.81
C TRP A 430 11.81 11.15 7.63
N LEU A 431 11.73 10.06 6.87
CA LEU A 431 12.94 9.29 6.55
C LEU A 431 13.96 10.10 5.73
N GLY A 432 13.52 10.87 4.74
CA GLY A 432 14.46 11.69 3.97
C GLY A 432 15.09 12.81 4.79
N LYS A 433 14.40 13.33 5.82
CA LYS A 433 15.00 14.24 6.80
C LYS A 433 16.17 13.61 7.52
N LYS A 434 16.02 12.36 7.98
CA LYS A 434 17.09 11.58 8.61
C LYS A 434 18.32 11.46 7.70
N PHE A 435 18.13 11.43 6.38
CA PHE A 435 19.22 11.36 5.39
C PHE A 435 19.62 12.71 4.78
N SER A 436 19.12 13.83 5.30
CA SER A 436 19.43 15.18 4.79
C SER A 436 19.09 15.33 3.28
N LEU A 437 17.95 14.79 2.84
CA LEU A 437 17.44 15.01 1.48
C LEU A 437 16.62 16.29 1.33
N TRP A 438 16.15 16.86 2.44
CA TRP A 438 15.36 18.08 2.44
C TRP A 438 15.68 18.94 3.67
N ASP A 439 15.72 20.25 3.47
CA ASP A 439 16.09 21.29 4.46
C ASP A 439 15.02 21.58 5.49
#